data_AF-A0A4T0I5G1-F1
#
_entry.id   AF-A0A4T0I5G1-F1
#
_cell.length_a   1.000
_cell.length_b   1.000
_cell.length_c   1.000
_cell.angle_alpha   90.00
_cell.angle_beta   90.00
_cell.angle_gamma   90.00
#
_symmetry.space_group_name_H-M   'P 1'
#
loop_
_entity.id
_entity.type
_entity.pdbx_description
1 polymer ?
#
loop_
_entity_poly.entity_id
_entity_poly.type
_entity_poly.pdbx_seq_one_letter_code
_entity_poly.pdbx_strand_id
1 'polypeptide(L)'
;MPMMNGSTGLPFSSYHARRPSVLMKEFFTRAGCSSKSMMMGVGNQEAIKTLNDIDRISAALFASLSSQPVKPGRVSVGALAQLSQLDSALAVHLEELRGHQLRQGIIATLETDIIELEESIQHSLHTLKQSQNDLGRIVQDSDKDKAQMRAAEESKIPHETLLEYAQKLAAFTHAPPSLTTNDSHAPQQPFNMPFPTESNMRRGILFAQGEEHTLTLEMGESREVEAEKVVHHPINSTAQEQQHMQAFDGDGDVEFDLLD
;
A
#
# COMPACT_ATOMS: atom_id res chain seq x y z
N MET A 1 9.30 -23.82 -55.67
CA MET A 1 9.95 -23.15 -54.52
C MET A 1 9.02 -23.25 -53.32
N PRO A 2 9.32 -24.12 -52.33
CA PRO A 2 8.60 -24.12 -51.06
C PRO A 2 9.35 -23.24 -50.04
N MET A 3 8.64 -22.28 -49.46
CA MET A 3 9.12 -21.46 -48.34
C MET A 3 8.75 -22.12 -47.03
N MET A 4 9.71 -22.10 -46.12
CA MET A 4 9.69 -22.59 -44.75
C MET A 4 8.58 -21.92 -43.92
N ASN A 5 7.97 -22.66 -42.99
CA ASN A 5 7.49 -22.11 -41.73
C ASN A 5 7.62 -23.18 -40.65
N GLY A 6 8.56 -22.96 -39.74
CA GLY A 6 8.77 -23.75 -38.53
C GLY A 6 7.74 -23.36 -37.48
N SER A 7 6.94 -24.33 -37.07
CA SER A 7 6.04 -24.26 -35.92
C SER A 7 6.59 -25.19 -34.84
N THR A 8 7.32 -24.64 -33.87
CA THR A 8 7.62 -25.32 -32.60
C THR A 8 6.86 -24.60 -31.50
N GLY A 9 5.66 -25.11 -31.19
CA GLY A 9 4.95 -24.78 -29.97
C GLY A 9 5.61 -25.48 -28.78
N LEU A 10 5.98 -24.71 -27.77
CA LEU A 10 6.30 -25.22 -26.45
C LEU A 10 5.11 -24.95 -25.52
N PRO A 11 4.66 -25.94 -24.72
CA PRO A 11 3.58 -25.75 -23.77
C PRO A 11 4.04 -24.92 -22.58
N PHE A 12 3.28 -23.86 -22.28
CA PHE A 12 3.40 -23.07 -21.05
C PHE A 12 3.17 -24.00 -19.85
N SER A 13 4.27 -24.33 -19.16
CA SER A 13 4.23 -25.08 -17.90
C SER A 13 3.67 -24.18 -16.81
N SER A 14 2.56 -24.61 -16.22
CA SER A 14 1.89 -23.97 -15.10
C SER A 14 2.77 -24.06 -13.84
N TYR A 15 3.53 -23.00 -13.56
CA TYR A 15 4.15 -22.83 -12.25
C TYR A 15 3.11 -22.31 -11.27
N HIS A 16 2.58 -23.24 -10.46
CA HIS A 16 1.88 -22.89 -9.23
C HIS A 16 2.78 -22.03 -8.35
N ALA A 17 2.37 -20.77 -8.15
CA ALA A 17 2.90 -19.87 -7.14
C ALA A 17 2.65 -20.45 -5.74
N ARG A 18 3.59 -21.26 -5.24
CA ARG A 18 3.69 -21.54 -3.81
C ARG A 18 4.25 -20.29 -3.14
N ARG A 19 3.45 -19.71 -2.24
CA ARG A 19 3.79 -18.58 -1.37
C ARG A 19 5.13 -18.83 -0.66
N PRO A 20 6.13 -17.93 -0.75
CA PRO A 20 7.41 -18.09 -0.05
C PRO A 20 7.37 -17.60 1.41
N SER A 21 6.26 -17.04 1.90
CA SER A 21 6.23 -16.41 3.23
C SER A 21 6.15 -17.39 4.41
N VAL A 22 5.80 -18.66 4.19
CA VAL A 22 5.73 -19.66 5.27
C VAL A 22 7.01 -20.49 5.35
N LEU A 23 7.77 -20.59 4.25
CA LEU A 23 8.98 -21.43 4.22
C LEU A 23 10.22 -20.77 4.83
N MET A 24 10.38 -19.44 4.84
CA MET A 24 11.56 -18.85 5.49
C MET A 24 11.47 -18.82 7.02
N LYS A 25 10.27 -18.73 7.61
CA LYS A 25 10.10 -18.90 9.06
C LYS A 25 10.34 -20.35 9.49
N GLU A 26 9.96 -21.33 8.67
CA GLU A 26 10.29 -22.73 8.94
C GLU A 26 11.73 -23.13 8.60
N PHE A 27 12.41 -22.44 7.68
CA PHE A 27 13.84 -22.67 7.46
C PHE A 27 14.72 -22.06 8.56
N PHE A 28 14.36 -20.91 9.13
CA PHE A 28 15.07 -20.38 10.31
C PHE A 28 14.74 -21.14 11.60
N THR A 29 13.58 -21.79 11.69
CA THR A 29 13.22 -22.63 12.86
C THR A 29 13.73 -24.08 12.70
N ARG A 30 13.95 -24.57 11.48
CA ARG A 30 14.51 -25.90 11.21
C ARG A 30 16.03 -25.91 11.06
N ALA A 31 16.66 -24.77 10.79
CA ALA A 31 18.08 -24.53 11.05
C ALA A 31 18.29 -24.03 12.49
N GLY A 32 17.49 -24.54 13.43
CA GLY A 32 17.66 -24.33 14.85
C GLY A 32 19.08 -24.67 15.28
N CYS A 33 19.91 -23.62 15.29
CA CYS A 33 20.91 -23.29 16.29
C CYS A 33 21.31 -24.46 17.19
N SER A 34 22.02 -25.43 16.62
CA SER A 34 22.87 -26.37 17.37
C SER A 34 24.28 -26.39 16.77
N SER A 35 24.76 -25.23 16.31
CA SER A 35 26.15 -25.06 15.86
C SER A 35 26.81 -23.82 16.45
N LYS A 36 26.04 -22.74 16.74
CA LYS A 36 26.53 -21.56 17.48
C LYS A 36 27.01 -21.91 18.90
N SER A 37 26.47 -23.00 19.48
CA SER A 37 26.89 -23.55 20.78
C SER A 37 28.04 -24.57 20.67
N MET A 38 28.16 -25.28 19.55
CA MET A 38 28.97 -26.50 19.49
C MET A 38 30.46 -26.28 19.17
N MET A 39 30.85 -25.13 18.59
CA MET A 39 32.28 -24.77 18.42
C MET A 39 32.76 -23.70 19.40
N MET A 40 31.92 -22.74 19.79
CA MET A 40 32.25 -21.77 20.87
C MET A 40 32.33 -22.44 22.24
N GLY A 41 31.58 -23.53 22.44
CA GLY A 41 31.66 -24.34 23.65
C GLY A 41 33.02 -25.02 23.80
N VAL A 42 33.67 -25.45 22.72
CA VAL A 42 34.86 -26.32 22.80
C VAL A 42 36.09 -25.55 23.31
N GLY A 43 36.45 -24.43 22.66
CA GLY A 43 37.62 -23.64 23.07
C GLY A 43 37.46 -23.02 24.46
N ASN A 44 36.25 -22.58 24.81
CA ASN A 44 35.97 -22.01 26.12
C ASN A 44 35.97 -23.11 27.21
N GLN A 45 35.46 -24.30 26.90
CA GLN A 45 35.46 -25.44 27.82
C GLN A 45 36.87 -26.00 28.06
N GLU A 46 37.77 -25.93 27.08
CA GLU A 46 39.18 -26.30 27.25
C GLU A 46 39.93 -25.30 28.13
N ALA A 47 39.77 -23.99 27.90
CA ALA A 47 40.35 -22.97 28.77
C ALA A 47 39.87 -23.11 30.22
N ILE A 48 38.55 -23.31 30.43
CA ILE A 48 37.96 -23.52 31.77
C ILE A 48 38.52 -24.79 32.43
N LYS A 49 38.73 -25.88 31.68
CA LYS A 49 39.36 -27.10 32.21
C LYS A 49 40.79 -26.82 32.70
N THR A 50 41.62 -26.16 31.88
CA THR A 50 43.00 -25.83 32.27
C THR A 50 43.06 -24.93 33.51
N LEU A 51 42.14 -23.98 33.65
CA LEU A 51 42.04 -23.12 34.83
C LEU A 51 41.68 -23.91 36.09
N ASN A 52 40.71 -24.83 35.99
CA ASN A 52 40.36 -25.71 37.11
C ASN A 52 41.52 -26.63 37.51
N ASP A 53 42.32 -27.09 36.56
CA ASP A 53 43.49 -27.92 36.85
C ASP A 53 44.62 -27.10 37.50
N ILE A 54 44.82 -25.84 37.10
CA ILE A 54 45.70 -24.88 37.77
C ILE A 54 45.26 -24.64 39.23
N ASP A 55 43.96 -24.41 39.45
CA ASP A 55 43.40 -24.20 40.80
C ASP A 55 43.57 -25.43 41.70
N ARG A 56 43.38 -26.63 41.14
CA ARG A 56 43.60 -27.89 41.87
C ARG A 56 45.07 -28.08 42.27
N ILE A 57 46.00 -27.86 41.34
CA ILE A 57 47.44 -28.05 41.61
C ILE A 57 47.96 -26.99 42.57
N SER A 58 47.54 -25.73 42.41
CA SER A 58 47.92 -24.65 43.33
C SER A 58 47.38 -24.89 44.74
N ALA A 59 46.12 -25.31 44.90
CA ALA A 59 45.55 -25.69 46.20
C ALA A 59 46.31 -26.86 46.85
N ALA A 60 46.69 -27.88 46.07
CA ALA A 60 47.49 -29.00 46.56
C ALA A 60 48.91 -28.56 46.99
N LEU A 61 49.55 -27.65 46.24
CA LEU A 61 50.84 -27.05 46.59
C LEU A 61 50.74 -26.25 47.88
N PHE A 62 49.75 -25.37 48.02
CA PHE A 62 49.57 -24.58 49.24
C PHE A 62 49.25 -25.44 50.46
N ALA A 63 48.43 -26.49 50.31
CA ALA A 63 48.19 -27.45 51.37
C ALA A 63 49.50 -28.15 51.80
N SER A 64 50.30 -28.61 50.84
CA SER A 64 51.59 -29.26 51.10
C SER A 64 52.62 -28.33 51.76
N LEU A 65 52.62 -27.04 51.40
CA LEU A 65 53.48 -26.03 52.01
C LEU A 65 53.01 -25.65 53.42
N SER A 66 51.69 -25.55 53.64
CA SER A 66 51.10 -25.22 54.95
C SER A 66 51.27 -26.33 55.98
N SER A 67 51.35 -27.59 55.55
CA SER A 67 51.47 -28.75 56.44
C SER A 67 52.91 -29.04 56.91
N GLN A 68 53.90 -28.25 56.50
CA GLN A 68 55.32 -28.48 56.84
C GLN A 68 55.80 -27.58 57.99
N PRO A 69 56.20 -28.15 59.15
CA PRO A 69 56.74 -27.38 60.27
C PRO A 69 58.23 -27.09 60.05
N VAL A 70 58.57 -25.84 59.67
CA VAL A 70 59.87 -25.15 59.81
C VAL A 70 61.14 -25.83 59.19
N LYS A 71 61.59 -25.25 58.05
CA LYS A 71 62.90 -25.33 57.32
C LYS A 71 63.32 -26.61 56.55
N PRO A 72 63.95 -26.43 55.35
CA PRO A 72 63.38 -25.80 54.17
C PRO A 72 62.37 -26.77 53.54
N GLY A 73 61.15 -26.28 53.31
CA GLY A 73 60.10 -27.11 52.77
C GLY A 73 60.46 -27.63 51.38
N ARG A 74 60.41 -28.96 51.19
CA ARG A 74 60.65 -29.56 49.87
C ARG A 74 59.44 -29.25 48.99
N VAL A 75 59.53 -28.18 48.20
CA VAL A 75 58.56 -27.90 47.15
C VAL A 75 58.67 -29.01 46.10
N SER A 76 57.56 -29.59 45.70
CA SER A 76 57.53 -30.59 44.63
C SER A 76 57.87 -29.92 43.29
N VAL A 77 59.14 -30.03 42.88
CA VAL A 77 59.64 -29.50 41.59
C VAL A 77 58.79 -29.99 40.41
N GLY A 78 58.25 -31.21 40.50
CA GLY A 78 57.32 -31.75 39.49
C GLY A 78 55.99 -31.01 39.40
N ALA A 79 55.41 -30.55 40.52
CA ALA A 79 54.16 -29.79 40.51
C ALA A 79 54.38 -28.37 39.93
N LEU A 80 55.55 -27.77 40.18
CA LEU A 80 55.94 -26.50 39.55
C LEU A 80 56.13 -26.63 38.04
N ALA A 81 56.75 -27.72 37.57
CA ALA A 81 56.90 -27.98 36.14
C ALA A 81 55.53 -28.17 35.46
N GLN A 82 54.63 -28.94 36.08
CA GLN A 82 53.25 -29.12 35.61
C GLN A 82 52.48 -27.80 35.58
N LEU A 83 52.63 -26.95 36.59
CA LEU A 83 52.00 -25.63 36.62
C LEU A 83 52.49 -24.75 35.47
N SER A 84 53.79 -24.74 35.18
CA SER A 84 54.34 -23.98 34.04
C SER A 84 53.83 -24.51 32.68
N GLN A 85 53.63 -25.83 32.58
CA GLN A 85 53.11 -26.45 31.37
C GLN A 85 51.64 -26.07 31.15
N LEU A 86 50.82 -26.12 32.21
CA LEU A 86 49.43 -25.67 32.16
C LEU A 86 49.31 -24.17 31.86
N ASP A 87 50.21 -23.34 32.39
CA ASP A 87 50.25 -21.91 32.08
C ASP A 87 50.54 -21.66 30.59
N SER A 88 51.50 -22.39 30.01
CA SER A 88 51.77 -22.32 28.57
C SER A 88 50.59 -22.83 27.72
N ALA A 89 49.88 -23.86 28.17
CA ALA A 89 48.70 -24.39 27.49
C ALA A 89 47.53 -23.41 27.55
N LEU A 90 47.31 -22.79 28.72
CA LEU A 90 46.30 -21.75 28.91
C LEU A 90 46.54 -20.57 27.97
N ALA A 91 47.80 -20.12 27.82
CA ALA A 91 48.14 -19.04 26.91
C ALA A 91 47.76 -19.35 25.45
N VAL A 92 47.97 -20.59 24.99
CA VAL A 92 47.56 -21.03 23.65
C VAL A 92 46.04 -21.01 23.49
N HIS A 93 45.30 -21.56 24.46
CA HIS A 93 43.84 -21.58 24.42
C HIS A 93 43.23 -20.17 24.47
N LEU A 94 43.82 -19.25 25.22
CA LEU A 94 43.37 -17.85 25.26
C LEU A 94 43.57 -17.13 23.92
N GLU A 95 44.67 -17.39 23.22
CA GLU A 95 44.90 -16.81 21.90
C GLU A 95 43.91 -17.38 20.86
N GLU A 96 43.64 -18.68 20.92
CA GLU A 96 42.61 -19.30 20.08
C GLU A 96 41.22 -18.72 20.36
N LEU A 97 40.86 -18.55 21.64
CA LEU A 97 39.61 -17.94 22.07
C LEU A 97 39.48 -16.51 21.55
N ARG A 98 40.55 -15.71 21.64
CA ARG A 98 40.61 -14.36 21.07
C ARG A 98 40.36 -14.38 19.56
N GLY A 99 40.99 -15.32 18.85
CA GLY A 99 40.76 -15.53 17.42
C GLY A 99 39.31 -15.87 17.08
N HIS A 100 38.66 -16.71 17.89
CA HIS A 100 37.23 -17.02 17.73
C HIS A 100 36.33 -15.81 18.01
N GLN A 101 36.61 -15.03 19.05
CA GLN A 101 35.83 -13.82 19.37
C GLN A 101 35.89 -12.80 18.23
N LEU A 102 37.07 -12.59 17.63
CA LEU A 102 37.22 -11.70 16.49
C LEU A 102 36.41 -12.19 15.28
N ARG A 103 36.53 -13.48 14.94
CA ARG A 103 35.74 -14.09 13.85
C ARG A 103 34.24 -13.99 14.12
N GLN A 104 33.81 -14.19 15.36
CA GLN A 104 32.40 -14.08 15.74
C GLN A 104 31.88 -12.64 15.62
N GLY A 105 32.73 -11.65 15.91
CA GLY A 105 32.43 -10.25 15.65
C GLY A 105 32.18 -9.98 14.16
N ILE A 106 33.06 -10.49 13.28
CA ILE A 106 32.89 -10.38 11.83
C ILE A 106 31.62 -11.10 11.36
N ILE A 107 31.34 -12.29 11.88
CA ILE A 107 30.11 -13.01 11.54
C ILE A 107 28.88 -12.19 11.93
N ALA A 108 28.88 -11.57 13.11
CA ALA A 108 27.77 -10.73 13.56
C ALA A 108 27.56 -9.50 12.66
N THR A 109 28.64 -8.86 12.18
CA THR A 109 28.51 -7.74 11.24
C THR A 109 28.01 -8.22 9.87
N LEU A 110 28.47 -9.37 9.38
CA LEU A 110 27.94 -9.94 8.13
C LEU A 110 26.48 -10.37 8.26
N GLU A 111 26.06 -10.87 9.42
CA GLU A 111 24.65 -11.16 9.72
C GLU A 111 23.79 -9.89 9.61
N THR A 112 24.25 -8.75 10.16
CA THR A 112 23.53 -7.47 10.05
C THR A 112 23.49 -6.96 8.61
N ASP A 113 24.61 -7.03 7.88
CA ASP A 113 24.69 -6.57 6.49
C ASP A 113 23.73 -7.34 5.57
N ILE A 114 23.59 -8.66 5.80
CA ILE A 114 22.64 -9.50 5.04
C ILE A 114 21.20 -9.04 5.31
N ILE A 115 20.85 -8.78 6.56
CA ILE A 115 19.49 -8.33 6.93
C ILE A 115 19.18 -6.99 6.26
N GLU A 116 20.11 -6.03 6.34
CA GLU A 116 19.96 -4.71 5.70
C GLU A 116 19.80 -4.82 4.18
N LEU A 117 20.57 -5.71 3.55
CA LEU A 117 20.49 -5.93 2.11
C LEU A 117 19.15 -6.58 1.71
N GLU A 118 18.66 -7.54 2.50
CA GLU A 118 17.36 -8.15 2.28
C GLU A 118 16.22 -7.12 2.41
N GLU A 119 16.28 -6.25 3.41
CA GLU A 119 15.32 -5.14 3.57
C GLU A 119 15.35 -4.19 2.38
N SER A 120 16.54 -3.84 1.89
CA SER A 120 16.71 -2.99 0.70
C SER A 120 16.10 -3.62 -0.57
N ILE A 121 16.32 -4.92 -0.76
CA ILE A 121 15.73 -5.67 -1.88
C ILE A 121 14.21 -5.70 -1.77
N GLN A 122 13.67 -5.99 -0.58
CA GLN A 122 12.23 -6.03 -0.35
C GLN A 122 11.60 -4.65 -0.60
N HIS A 123 12.23 -3.57 -0.13
CA HIS A 123 11.80 -2.21 -0.37
C HIS A 123 11.77 -1.89 -1.87
N SER A 124 12.84 -2.22 -2.60
CA SER A 124 12.94 -1.99 -4.05
C SER A 124 11.86 -2.76 -4.82
N LEU A 125 11.60 -4.02 -4.45
CA LEU A 125 10.54 -4.82 -5.06
C LEU A 125 9.15 -4.27 -4.76
N HIS A 126 8.91 -3.78 -3.54
CA HIS A 126 7.66 -3.13 -3.18
C HIS A 126 7.42 -1.87 -4.00
N THR A 127 8.43 -1.00 -4.10
CA THR A 127 8.39 0.22 -4.90
C THR A 127 8.15 -0.10 -6.38
N LEU A 128 8.82 -1.11 -6.93
CA LEU A 128 8.60 -1.53 -8.32
C LEU A 128 7.16 -2.01 -8.52
N LYS A 129 6.65 -2.85 -7.64
CA LYS A 129 5.27 -3.34 -7.71
C LYS A 129 4.24 -2.21 -7.60
N GLN A 130 4.49 -1.24 -6.73
CA GLN A 130 3.65 -0.05 -6.60
C GLN A 130 3.66 0.74 -7.91
N SER A 131 4.84 1.05 -8.46
CA SER A 131 4.96 1.77 -9.73
C SER A 131 4.30 1.04 -10.91
N GLN A 132 4.37 -0.30 -10.92
CA GLN A 132 3.70 -1.13 -11.92
C GLN A 132 2.17 -1.01 -11.82
N ASN A 133 1.63 -1.05 -10.60
CA ASN A 133 0.19 -0.89 -10.37
C ASN A 133 -0.27 0.52 -10.73
N ASP A 134 0.49 1.55 -10.35
CA ASP A 134 0.19 2.95 -10.65
C ASP A 134 0.19 3.20 -12.16
N LEU A 135 1.19 2.69 -12.88
CA LEU A 135 1.22 2.75 -14.34
C LEU A 135 0.04 1.99 -14.96
N GLY A 136 -0.32 0.82 -14.41
CA GLY A 136 -1.50 0.07 -14.83
C GLY A 136 -2.79 0.87 -14.70
N ARG A 137 -2.96 1.62 -13.60
CA ARG A 137 -4.09 2.52 -13.38
C ARG A 137 -4.09 3.68 -14.37
N ILE A 138 -2.96 4.35 -14.55
CA ILE A 138 -2.82 5.47 -15.49
C ILE A 138 -3.16 5.04 -16.92
N VAL A 139 -2.72 3.85 -17.34
CA VAL A 139 -3.04 3.31 -18.68
C VAL A 139 -4.54 3.05 -18.81
N GLN A 140 -5.15 2.42 -17.81
CA GLN A 140 -6.60 2.19 -17.82
C GLN A 140 -7.41 3.48 -17.88
N ASP A 141 -7.01 4.49 -17.10
CA ASP A 141 -7.68 5.78 -17.08
C ASP A 141 -7.45 6.53 -18.41
N SER A 142 -6.24 6.48 -18.97
CA SER A 142 -5.94 7.03 -20.29
C SER A 142 -6.79 6.40 -21.39
N ASP A 143 -7.08 5.09 -21.31
CA ASP A 143 -7.94 4.43 -22.30
C ASP A 143 -9.42 4.81 -22.15
N LYS A 144 -9.89 5.05 -20.91
CA LYS A 144 -11.22 5.64 -20.67
C LYS A 144 -11.30 7.06 -21.21
N ASP A 145 -10.29 7.88 -20.94
CA ASP A 145 -10.23 9.26 -21.42
C ASP A 145 -10.24 9.32 -22.94
N LYS A 146 -9.44 8.47 -23.61
CA LYS A 146 -9.48 8.33 -25.08
C LYS A 146 -10.86 7.93 -25.59
N ALA A 147 -11.54 7.01 -24.91
CA ALA A 147 -12.89 6.61 -25.30
C ALA A 147 -13.89 7.76 -25.14
N GLN A 148 -13.81 8.53 -24.06
CA GLN A 148 -14.64 9.73 -23.84
C GLN A 148 -14.33 10.83 -24.86
N MET A 149 -13.06 11.07 -25.17
CA MET A 149 -12.65 12.03 -26.20
C MET A 149 -13.21 11.65 -27.56
N ARG A 150 -13.12 10.37 -27.96
CA ARG A 150 -13.71 9.89 -29.22
C ARG A 150 -15.23 10.07 -29.23
N ALA A 151 -15.92 9.74 -28.14
CA ALA A 151 -17.36 9.95 -28.03
C ALA A 151 -17.73 11.46 -28.12
N ALA A 152 -16.92 12.35 -27.53
CA ALA A 152 -17.10 13.79 -27.63
C ALA A 152 -16.82 14.33 -29.04
N GLU A 153 -15.84 13.77 -29.75
CA GLU A 153 -15.56 14.08 -31.16
C GLU A 153 -16.71 13.63 -32.08
N GLU A 154 -17.26 12.43 -31.85
CA GLU A 154 -18.41 11.90 -32.59
C GLU A 154 -19.69 12.72 -32.34
N SER A 155 -19.88 13.20 -31.11
CA SER A 155 -21.02 14.04 -30.72
C SER A 155 -20.75 15.54 -30.79
N LYS A 156 -19.73 15.95 -31.57
CA LYS A 156 -19.31 17.35 -31.66
C LYS A 156 -20.45 18.24 -32.16
N ILE A 157 -20.93 19.11 -31.26
CA ILE A 157 -21.96 20.10 -31.56
C ILE A 157 -21.30 21.24 -32.37
N PRO A 158 -21.88 21.65 -33.51
CA PRO A 158 -21.36 22.78 -34.27
C PRO A 158 -21.41 24.08 -33.45
N HIS A 159 -20.34 24.88 -33.55
CA HIS A 159 -20.14 26.10 -32.78
C HIS A 159 -21.30 27.10 -32.95
N GLU A 160 -21.83 27.23 -34.16
CA GLU A 160 -22.95 28.14 -34.44
C GLU A 160 -24.20 27.79 -33.62
N THR A 161 -24.56 26.50 -33.56
CA THR A 161 -25.72 26.05 -32.79
C THR A 161 -25.52 26.23 -31.29
N LEU A 162 -24.28 26.06 -30.81
CA LEU A 162 -23.93 26.31 -29.42
C LEU A 162 -24.04 27.80 -29.07
N LEU A 163 -23.55 28.69 -29.95
CA LEU A 163 -23.60 30.14 -29.75
C LEU A 163 -25.04 30.65 -29.76
N GLU A 164 -25.85 30.21 -30.72
CA GLU A 164 -27.28 30.53 -30.78
C GLU A 164 -28.02 30.08 -29.51
N TYR A 165 -27.73 28.86 -29.03
CA TYR A 165 -28.35 28.33 -27.83
C TYR A 165 -27.88 29.08 -26.57
N ALA A 166 -26.59 29.39 -26.46
CA ALA A 166 -26.02 30.16 -25.36
C ALA A 166 -26.63 31.58 -25.30
N GLN A 167 -26.81 32.25 -26.44
CA GLN A 167 -27.47 33.55 -26.51
C GLN A 167 -28.94 33.47 -26.04
N LYS A 168 -29.65 32.39 -26.38
CA LYS A 168 -31.02 32.15 -25.89
C LYS A 168 -31.05 31.92 -24.38
N LEU A 169 -30.13 31.12 -23.84
CA LEU A 169 -30.03 30.88 -22.40
C LEU A 169 -29.65 32.13 -21.61
N ALA A 170 -28.77 32.98 -22.16
CA ALA A 170 -28.32 34.20 -21.50
C ALA A 170 -29.49 35.11 -21.07
N ALA A 171 -30.57 35.18 -21.84
CA ALA A 171 -31.75 35.96 -21.47
C ALA A 171 -32.49 35.45 -20.21
N PHE A 172 -32.29 34.18 -19.82
CA PHE A 172 -32.93 33.55 -18.65
C PHE A 172 -31.96 33.27 -17.50
N THR A 173 -30.65 33.24 -17.77
CA THR A 173 -29.60 32.96 -16.77
C THR A 173 -28.82 34.20 -16.36
N HIS A 174 -28.96 35.33 -17.07
CA HIS A 174 -28.36 36.58 -16.65
C HIS A 174 -28.97 37.05 -15.35
N ALA A 175 -28.12 37.39 -14.37
CA ALA A 175 -28.56 37.97 -13.12
C ALA A 175 -29.34 39.28 -13.41
N PRO A 176 -30.42 39.57 -12.67
CA PRO A 176 -31.21 40.78 -12.90
C PRO A 176 -30.30 42.02 -12.83
N PRO A 177 -30.30 42.87 -13.86
CA PRO A 177 -29.46 44.06 -13.87
C PRO A 177 -30.02 45.07 -12.86
N SER A 178 -29.44 45.13 -11.67
CA SER A 178 -29.44 46.36 -10.88
C SER A 178 -28.28 46.43 -9.90
N LEU A 179 -27.55 47.55 -9.98
CA LEU A 179 -26.64 48.12 -8.97
C LEU A 179 -25.13 47.82 -9.00
N THR A 180 -24.52 47.42 -10.13
CA THR A 180 -23.07 47.66 -10.30
C THR A 180 -22.74 48.25 -11.67
N THR A 181 -22.09 49.41 -11.63
CA THR A 181 -21.43 50.18 -12.71
C THR A 181 -22.29 51.05 -13.65
N ASN A 182 -21.86 52.31 -13.73
CA ASN A 182 -22.37 53.49 -14.43
C ASN A 182 -22.46 53.41 -15.97
N ASP A 183 -22.60 52.24 -16.58
CA ASP A 183 -22.61 52.13 -18.04
C ASP A 183 -24.01 52.34 -18.61
N SER A 184 -24.29 53.58 -18.94
CA SER A 184 -25.54 54.07 -19.56
C SER A 184 -25.76 53.57 -21.00
N HIS A 185 -24.96 52.59 -21.46
CA HIS A 185 -24.95 52.08 -22.83
C HIS A 185 -25.17 50.57 -22.94
N ALA A 186 -25.39 49.84 -21.84
CA ALA A 186 -25.78 48.44 -21.93
C ALA A 186 -27.25 48.33 -22.38
N PRO A 187 -27.57 47.58 -23.46
CA PRO A 187 -28.96 47.36 -23.84
C PRO A 187 -29.70 46.68 -22.69
N GLN A 188 -30.72 47.34 -22.16
CA GLN A 188 -31.61 46.80 -21.12
C GLN A 188 -32.29 45.54 -21.67
N GLN A 189 -31.73 44.38 -21.34
CA GLN A 189 -32.33 43.09 -21.72
C GLN A 189 -33.54 42.84 -20.82
N PRO A 190 -34.69 42.43 -21.36
CA PRO A 190 -35.85 42.07 -20.55
C PRO A 190 -35.50 40.90 -19.62
N PHE A 191 -35.73 41.07 -18.32
CA PHE A 191 -35.48 40.03 -17.33
C PHE A 191 -36.52 38.93 -17.45
N ASN A 192 -36.11 37.75 -17.88
CA ASN A 192 -36.97 36.58 -17.88
C ASN A 192 -36.75 35.77 -16.61
N MET A 193 -37.84 35.35 -15.96
CA MET A 193 -37.77 34.48 -14.79
C MET A 193 -37.11 33.14 -15.18
N PRO A 194 -36.29 32.54 -14.30
CA PRO A 194 -35.54 31.30 -14.60
C PRO A 194 -36.44 30.07 -14.75
N PHE A 195 -37.73 30.18 -14.43
CA PHE A 195 -38.75 29.16 -14.60
C PHE A 195 -39.97 29.74 -15.35
N PRO A 196 -40.76 28.89 -16.03
CA PRO A 196 -41.98 29.33 -16.71
C PRO A 196 -42.95 29.98 -15.71
N THR A 197 -43.39 31.20 -15.99
CA THR A 197 -44.39 31.87 -15.15
C THR A 197 -45.78 31.30 -15.39
N GLU A 198 -46.66 31.40 -14.39
CA GLU A 198 -48.06 30.94 -14.47
C GLU A 198 -48.80 31.54 -15.68
N SER A 199 -48.55 32.81 -16.01
CA SER A 199 -49.13 33.44 -17.19
C SER A 199 -48.63 32.83 -18.50
N ASN A 200 -47.34 32.48 -18.58
CA ASN A 200 -46.77 31.79 -19.75
C ASN A 200 -47.29 30.35 -19.87
N MET A 201 -47.51 29.66 -18.75
CA MET A 201 -48.10 28.33 -18.72
C MET A 201 -49.56 28.35 -19.20
N ARG A 202 -50.36 29.30 -18.71
CA ARG A 202 -51.77 29.49 -19.14
C ARG A 202 -51.90 29.94 -20.59
N ARG A 203 -50.94 30.71 -21.10
CA ARG A 203 -50.93 31.13 -22.51
C ARG A 203 -50.34 30.05 -23.44
N GLY A 204 -49.74 29.00 -22.87
CA GLY A 204 -49.10 27.94 -23.63
C GLY A 204 -50.10 27.19 -24.50
N ILE A 205 -49.60 26.66 -25.63
CA ILE A 205 -50.40 25.88 -26.58
C ILE A 205 -51.07 24.68 -25.89
N LEU A 206 -50.39 24.06 -24.92
CA LEU A 206 -50.95 22.94 -24.16
C LEU A 206 -52.20 23.34 -23.35
N PHE A 207 -52.23 24.53 -22.76
CA PHE A 207 -53.40 25.03 -22.03
C PHE A 207 -54.52 25.39 -23.01
N ALA A 208 -54.19 26.04 -24.12
CA ALA A 208 -55.17 26.40 -25.16
C ALA A 208 -55.79 25.18 -25.88
N GLN A 209 -55.02 24.11 -26.07
CA GLN A 209 -55.52 22.84 -26.60
C GLN A 209 -56.28 22.02 -25.56
N GLY A 210 -55.96 22.22 -24.28
CA GLY A 210 -56.75 21.69 -23.17
C GLY A 210 -58.18 22.25 -23.19
N GLU A 211 -58.35 23.56 -23.38
CA GLU A 211 -59.69 24.18 -23.37
C GLU A 211 -60.66 23.64 -24.45
N GLU A 212 -60.16 23.24 -25.63
CA GLU A 212 -61.02 22.67 -26.70
C GLU A 212 -61.43 21.20 -26.46
N HIS A 213 -60.66 20.44 -25.66
CA HIS A 213 -60.98 19.04 -25.35
C HIS A 213 -61.41 18.80 -23.89
N THR A 214 -61.36 19.80 -23.01
CA THR A 214 -61.66 19.63 -21.58
C THR A 214 -62.66 20.64 -21.02
N LEU A 215 -63.73 20.96 -21.76
CA LEU A 215 -64.91 21.65 -21.20
C LEU A 215 -66.17 20.77 -21.17
N THR A 216 -66.01 19.47 -20.92
CA THR A 216 -67.08 18.58 -20.44
C THR A 216 -66.63 17.71 -19.25
N LEU A 217 -65.60 18.12 -18.51
CA LEU A 217 -65.18 17.46 -17.28
C LEU A 217 -65.28 18.47 -16.14
N GLU A 218 -66.24 18.22 -15.24
CA GLU A 218 -66.43 19.03 -14.04
C GLU A 218 -65.17 18.96 -13.15
N MET A 219 -64.92 20.04 -12.41
CA MET A 219 -63.82 20.16 -11.45
C MET A 219 -63.90 19.00 -10.42
N GLY A 220 -63.09 17.96 -10.61
CA GLY A 220 -63.01 16.79 -9.74
C GLY A 220 -62.94 15.43 -10.44
N GLU A 221 -63.05 15.35 -11.77
CA GLU A 221 -63.02 14.07 -12.47
C GLU A 221 -61.62 13.73 -13.03
N SER A 222 -61.00 12.69 -12.46
CA SER A 222 -59.72 12.14 -12.94
C SER A 222 -60.00 11.09 -14.01
N ARG A 223 -59.67 11.38 -15.27
CA ARG A 223 -59.71 10.39 -16.35
C ARG A 223 -58.35 9.72 -16.46
N GLU A 224 -58.27 8.43 -16.13
CA GLU A 224 -57.12 7.60 -16.47
C GLU A 224 -57.02 7.50 -18.00
N VAL A 225 -55.90 7.96 -18.55
CA VAL A 225 -55.57 7.75 -19.95
C VAL A 225 -55.00 6.34 -20.06
N GLU A 226 -55.76 5.41 -20.63
CA GLU A 226 -55.26 4.08 -20.96
C GLU A 226 -54.00 4.22 -21.84
N ALA A 227 -52.92 3.59 -21.39
CA ALA A 227 -51.63 3.62 -22.06
C ALA A 227 -51.72 2.93 -23.43
N GLU A 228 -51.90 3.73 -24.49
CA GLU A 228 -51.70 3.26 -25.86
C GLU A 228 -50.21 2.95 -26.07
N LYS A 229 -49.98 1.75 -26.57
CA LYS A 229 -48.69 1.06 -26.65
C LYS A 229 -47.81 1.71 -27.72
N VAL A 230 -46.87 2.57 -27.34
CA VAL A 230 -45.84 3.12 -28.26
C VAL A 230 -44.44 2.75 -27.81
N VAL A 231 -43.92 1.73 -28.51
CA VAL A 231 -42.52 1.41 -28.86
C VAL A 231 -41.42 2.23 -28.16
N HIS A 232 -40.75 1.58 -27.20
CA HIS A 232 -39.48 2.03 -26.64
C HIS A 232 -38.40 2.18 -27.72
N HIS A 233 -37.88 3.40 -27.89
CA HIS A 233 -36.50 3.60 -28.36
C HIS A 233 -35.63 3.78 -27.12
N PRO A 234 -34.53 3.01 -26.94
CA PRO A 234 -33.70 3.13 -25.76
C PRO A 234 -32.79 4.36 -25.86
N ILE A 235 -33.13 5.42 -25.14
CA ILE A 235 -32.17 6.43 -24.70
C ILE A 235 -31.76 6.05 -23.28
N ASN A 236 -30.54 5.54 -23.17
CA ASN A 236 -29.86 5.27 -21.92
C ASN A 236 -29.52 6.61 -21.26
N SER A 237 -30.07 6.90 -20.07
CA SER A 237 -29.45 7.77 -19.06
C SER A 237 -30.14 7.65 -17.70
N THR A 238 -29.40 7.05 -16.77
CA THR A 238 -29.27 7.45 -15.36
C THR A 238 -30.55 7.69 -14.54
N ALA A 239 -31.05 6.61 -13.93
CA ALA A 239 -31.90 6.67 -12.75
C ALA A 239 -31.40 5.63 -11.72
N GLN A 240 -30.28 5.92 -11.06
CA GLN A 240 -29.83 5.14 -9.90
C GLN A 240 -29.24 6.00 -8.78
N GLU A 241 -29.57 7.29 -8.71
CA GLU A 241 -28.94 8.21 -7.76
C GLU A 241 -29.92 8.91 -6.81
N GLN A 242 -31.03 8.24 -6.44
CA GLN A 242 -31.97 8.77 -5.43
C GLN A 242 -32.46 7.74 -4.40
N GLN A 243 -31.64 6.73 -4.08
CA GLN A 243 -31.91 5.82 -2.96
C GLN A 243 -30.67 5.58 -2.09
N HIS A 244 -30.08 6.66 -1.55
CA HIS A 244 -29.18 6.51 -0.41
C HIS A 244 -29.08 7.80 0.43
N MET A 245 -30.22 8.30 0.91
CA MET A 245 -30.27 9.35 1.92
C MET A 245 -31.29 8.95 3.00
N GLN A 246 -30.99 7.90 3.80
CA GLN A 246 -31.39 7.89 5.21
C GLN A 246 -30.76 6.77 6.04
N ALA A 247 -30.28 7.17 7.23
CA ALA A 247 -29.91 6.41 8.43
C ALA A 247 -28.50 5.78 8.49
N PHE A 248 -27.55 6.56 9.02
CA PHE A 248 -26.48 6.02 9.87
C PHE A 248 -26.26 6.99 11.05
N ASP A 249 -26.99 6.75 12.14
CA ASP A 249 -26.61 7.21 13.47
C ASP A 249 -25.36 6.41 13.88
N GLY A 250 -24.27 7.11 14.14
CA GLY A 250 -23.01 6.50 14.54
C GLY A 250 -22.05 7.57 15.03
N ASP A 251 -22.04 7.74 16.34
CA ASP A 251 -21.07 8.53 17.09
C ASP A 251 -19.63 8.18 16.64
N GLY A 252 -18.88 9.21 16.25
CA GLY A 252 -17.50 9.09 15.81
C GLY A 252 -16.82 10.44 15.94
N ASP A 253 -16.24 10.68 17.10
CA ASP A 253 -15.38 11.81 17.39
C ASP A 253 -14.26 11.90 16.34
N VAL A 254 -14.18 13.02 15.62
CA VAL A 254 -13.03 13.36 14.78
C VAL A 254 -12.41 14.64 15.32
N GLU A 255 -11.34 14.44 16.08
CA GLU A 255 -10.42 15.45 16.58
C GLU A 255 -9.77 16.17 15.39
N PHE A 256 -9.94 17.48 15.30
CA PHE A 256 -9.40 18.33 14.25
C PHE A 256 -8.04 18.86 14.73
N ASP A 257 -6.95 18.17 14.38
CA ASP A 257 -5.60 18.69 14.57
C ASP A 257 -5.31 19.77 13.53
N LEU A 258 -5.04 20.98 14.01
CA LEU A 258 -4.87 22.21 13.25
C LEU A 258 -3.40 22.66 13.34
N LEU A 259 -2.59 22.23 12.37
CA LEU A 259 -1.26 22.74 12.00
C LEU A 259 -1.13 22.54 10.47
N ASP A 260 -0.76 23.48 9.60
CA ASP A 260 -0.07 24.76 9.67
C ASP A 260 -0.86 25.91 9.03
#